data_AF-X0GVP7-F1
#
_entry.id   AF-X0GVP7-F1
#
_cell.length_a   1.000
_cell.length_b   1.000
_cell.length_c   1.000
_cell.angle_alpha   90.00
_cell.angle_beta   90.00
_cell.angle_gamma   90.00
#
_symmetry.space_group_name_H-M   'P 1'
#
loop_
_entity.id
_entity.type
_entity.pdbx_description
1 polymer ?
#
loop_
_entity_poly.entity_id
_entity_poly.type
_entity_poly.pdbx_seq_one_letter_code
_entity_poly.pdbx_strand_id
1 'polypeptide(L)'
;MASLQRTHQANLPCPTWVWSNNSNVHVAKDRSWFGDDYVSLNSAINSTTGTPIKVIGIGTVDLPTKTSPNRNGPRSHGTLRLKNVLHAPSIICNIIGSPVLNDYHVFTSFSETSSGSIHRLSDGRRIAYFKPATQAARFFQVRLSGPPVGPKVGPPPFDPSTKYLLRAEWPDSERKKHDNVQLLLQDKDIADGPLKATENAWVKKHYGDEFKFLQAHGLSILKEEDRAEGRIIVRTMISRDNEETSAI
;
A
#
# COMPACT_ATOMS: atom_id res chain seq x y z
N MET A 1 -17.40 33.91 10.25
CA MET A 1 -16.64 32.82 10.92
C MET A 1 -17.07 31.40 10.51
N ALA A 2 -18.35 31.13 10.20
CA ALA A 2 -18.82 29.78 9.79
C ALA A 2 -18.25 29.25 8.44
N SER A 3 -17.91 30.15 7.51
CA SER A 3 -17.34 29.79 6.19
C SER A 3 -15.92 29.24 6.29
N LEU A 4 -15.07 29.83 7.16
CA LEU A 4 -13.68 29.39 7.39
C LEU A 4 -13.58 28.04 8.12
N GLN A 5 -14.50 27.77 9.05
CA GLN A 5 -14.59 26.47 9.72
C GLN A 5 -15.06 25.37 8.76
N ARG A 6 -16.02 25.65 7.86
CA ARG A 6 -16.46 24.70 6.82
C ARG A 6 -15.34 24.34 5.85
N THR A 7 -14.52 25.30 5.41
CA THR A 7 -13.39 25.04 4.51
C THR A 7 -12.27 24.23 5.18
N HIS A 8 -12.01 24.45 6.47
CA HIS A 8 -11.00 23.67 7.20
C HIS A 8 -11.44 22.21 7.46
N GLN A 9 -12.74 22.00 7.68
CA GLN A 9 -13.32 20.67 7.93
C GLN A 9 -13.47 19.86 6.63
N ALA A 10 -13.65 20.52 5.49
CA ALA A 10 -13.71 19.91 4.16
C ALA A 10 -12.37 19.29 3.69
N ASN A 11 -11.25 19.70 4.29
CA ASN A 11 -9.91 19.20 3.97
C ASN A 11 -9.41 18.08 4.90
N LEU A 12 -10.20 17.68 5.90
CA LEU A 12 -9.80 16.62 6.81
C LEU A 12 -10.10 15.25 6.19
N PRO A 13 -9.18 14.28 6.32
CA PRO A 13 -9.39 12.96 5.74
C PRO A 13 -10.61 12.25 6.34
N CYS A 14 -11.28 11.45 5.51
CA CYS A 14 -12.38 10.59 5.91
C CYS A 14 -11.91 9.65 7.04
N PRO A 15 -12.57 9.67 8.21
CA PRO A 15 -12.17 8.87 9.38
C PRO A 15 -12.54 7.40 9.26
N THR A 16 -13.34 7.04 8.26
CA THR A 16 -14.06 5.78 8.25
C THR A 16 -13.31 4.74 7.45
N TRP A 17 -12.75 3.77 8.17
CA TRP A 17 -12.12 2.58 7.64
C TRP A 17 -12.94 1.35 8.02
N VAL A 18 -13.62 0.75 7.04
CA VAL A 18 -14.49 -0.40 7.25
C VAL A 18 -13.83 -1.66 6.73
N TRP A 19 -13.76 -2.69 7.58
CA TRP A 19 -13.46 -4.05 7.13
C TRP A 19 -14.64 -4.62 6.34
N SER A 20 -14.37 -5.03 5.10
CA SER A 20 -15.34 -5.63 4.19
C SER A 20 -14.79 -6.94 3.63
N ASN A 21 -15.28 -8.06 4.15
CA ASN A 21 -14.79 -9.41 3.83
C ASN A 21 -15.05 -9.85 2.39
N ASN A 22 -15.92 -9.16 1.65
CA ASN A 22 -16.19 -9.42 0.23
C ASN A 22 -15.48 -8.44 -0.71
N SER A 23 -14.61 -7.58 -0.18
CA SER A 23 -13.77 -6.68 -0.97
C SER A 23 -12.42 -7.33 -1.22
N ASN A 24 -11.93 -7.31 -2.46
CA ASN A 24 -10.67 -7.96 -2.84
C ASN A 24 -9.45 -7.00 -2.83
N VAL A 25 -9.65 -5.76 -2.35
CA VAL A 25 -8.65 -4.70 -2.37
C VAL A 25 -8.90 -3.70 -1.24
N HIS A 26 -7.86 -2.99 -0.81
CA HIS A 26 -7.99 -1.82 0.06
C HIS A 26 -8.26 -0.56 -0.77
N VAL A 27 -9.08 0.35 -0.25
CA VAL A 27 -9.37 1.62 -0.92
C VAL A 27 -9.37 2.75 0.10
N ALA A 28 -8.71 3.86 -0.23
CA ALA A 28 -8.76 5.10 0.53
C ALA A 28 -9.34 6.23 -0.32
N LYS A 29 -10.13 7.08 0.32
CA LYS A 29 -10.73 8.27 -0.29
C LYS A 29 -9.72 9.39 -0.47
N ASP A 30 -8.89 9.64 0.54
CA ASP A 30 -8.09 10.86 0.62
C ASP A 30 -6.59 10.60 0.50
N ARG A 31 -5.91 11.40 -0.32
CA ARG A 31 -4.46 11.32 -0.56
C ARG A 31 -3.61 11.43 0.71
N SER A 32 -4.10 12.13 1.73
CA SER A 32 -3.37 12.37 2.99
C SER A 32 -3.17 11.11 3.84
N TRP A 33 -3.83 10.00 3.51
CA TRP A 33 -3.59 8.71 4.18
C TRP A 33 -2.33 8.00 3.71
N PHE A 34 -1.83 8.34 2.53
CA PHE A 34 -0.75 7.61 1.88
C PHE A 34 0.62 8.15 2.27
N GLY A 35 1.58 7.23 2.42
CA GLY A 35 2.98 7.54 2.65
C GLY A 35 3.72 8.00 1.39
N ASP A 36 5.05 7.95 1.48
CA ASP A 36 5.97 8.44 0.44
C ASP A 36 6.05 7.50 -0.77
N ASP A 37 5.57 6.25 -0.64
CA ASP A 37 5.52 5.25 -1.71
C ASP A 37 4.29 5.40 -2.63
N TYR A 38 3.52 6.48 -2.48
CA TYR A 38 2.38 6.75 -3.33
C TYR A 38 2.81 7.00 -4.77
N VAL A 39 2.22 6.25 -5.69
CA VAL A 39 2.38 6.44 -7.13
C VAL A 39 1.04 6.72 -7.80
N SER A 40 1.09 7.50 -8.88
CA SER A 40 -0.10 7.74 -9.70
C SER A 40 -0.48 6.47 -10.45
N LEU A 41 -1.77 6.14 -10.45
CA LEU A 41 -2.30 4.95 -11.08
C LEU A 41 -3.61 5.31 -11.76
N ASN A 42 -3.68 5.12 -13.09
CA ASN A 42 -4.93 5.27 -13.81
C ASN A 42 -5.62 3.91 -13.90
N SER A 43 -6.64 3.69 -13.06
CA SER A 43 -7.37 2.43 -12.98
C SER A 43 -8.82 2.67 -12.56
N ALA A 44 -9.58 1.60 -12.34
CA ALA A 44 -10.93 1.66 -11.80
C ALA A 44 -11.26 0.43 -10.96
N ILE A 45 -12.18 0.60 -10.02
CA ILE A 45 -12.82 -0.49 -9.26
C ILE A 45 -14.30 -0.58 -9.61
N ASN A 46 -14.87 -1.77 -9.53
CA ASN A 46 -16.30 -1.98 -9.74
C ASN A 46 -17.09 -1.38 -8.57
N SER A 47 -18.19 -0.71 -8.90
CA SER A 47 -19.18 -0.22 -7.94
C SER A 47 -20.42 -1.10 -7.95
N THR A 48 -21.10 -1.16 -6.82
CA THR A 48 -22.43 -1.78 -6.69
C THR A 48 -23.51 -1.05 -7.49
N THR A 49 -23.27 0.21 -7.88
CA THR A 49 -24.17 1.00 -8.75
C THR A 49 -23.98 0.76 -10.25
N GLY A 50 -23.01 -0.08 -10.64
CA GLY A 50 -22.69 -0.38 -12.04
C GLY A 50 -21.75 0.62 -12.72
N THR A 51 -21.61 1.84 -12.18
CA THR A 51 -20.62 2.82 -12.67
C THR A 51 -19.26 2.59 -12.00
N PRO A 52 -18.18 2.29 -12.75
CA PRO A 52 -16.86 2.12 -12.16
C PRO A 52 -16.40 3.36 -11.40
N ILE A 53 -15.74 3.15 -10.26
CA ILE A 53 -15.12 4.22 -9.47
C ILE A 53 -13.69 4.38 -9.95
N LYS A 54 -13.34 5.59 -10.38
CA LYS A 54 -11.99 5.93 -10.84
C LYS A 54 -10.98 5.83 -9.70
N VAL A 55 -9.87 5.15 -9.97
CA VAL A 55 -8.67 5.11 -9.14
C VAL A 55 -7.63 6.01 -9.77
N ILE A 56 -6.97 6.82 -8.94
CA ILE A 56 -5.97 7.80 -9.39
C ILE A 56 -4.57 7.57 -8.76
N GLY A 57 -4.42 6.58 -7.90
CA GLY A 57 -3.16 6.25 -7.26
C GLY A 57 -3.18 4.97 -6.47
N ILE A 58 -2.01 4.54 -6.04
CA ILE A 58 -1.80 3.38 -5.19
C ILE A 58 -0.61 3.63 -4.26
N GLY A 59 -0.61 3.03 -3.07
CA GLY A 59 0.53 3.09 -2.15
C GLY A 59 0.25 2.41 -0.82
N THR A 60 1.09 2.69 0.17
CA THR A 60 0.92 2.21 1.54
C THR A 60 0.19 3.22 2.41
N VAL A 61 -0.66 2.70 3.31
CA VAL A 61 -1.31 3.47 4.36
C VAL A 61 -0.96 2.87 5.72
N ASP A 62 -0.36 3.69 6.59
CA ASP A 62 -0.07 3.36 7.99
C ASP A 62 -1.14 3.99 8.90
N LEU A 63 -2.14 3.21 9.30
CA LEU A 63 -3.25 3.71 10.10
C LEU A 63 -2.91 3.71 11.60
N PRO A 64 -2.90 4.87 12.27
CA PRO A 64 -2.76 4.92 13.71
C PRO A 64 -4.09 4.52 14.36
N THR A 65 -4.10 3.41 15.09
CA THR A 65 -5.30 2.77 15.62
C THR A 65 -5.24 2.65 17.13
N LYS A 66 -6.41 2.57 17.77
CA LYS A 66 -6.50 2.15 19.18
C LYS A 66 -6.47 0.62 19.24
N THR A 67 -5.72 0.07 20.20
CA THR A 67 -5.57 -1.39 20.35
C THR A 67 -6.61 -2.00 21.29
N SER A 68 -7.27 -1.19 22.13
CA SER A 68 -8.28 -1.65 23.08
C SER A 68 -9.25 -0.51 23.41
N PRO A 69 -10.54 -0.80 23.67
CA PRO A 69 -11.50 0.19 24.16
C PRO A 69 -11.18 0.70 25.57
N ASN A 70 -10.52 -0.13 26.39
CA ASN A 70 -10.37 0.11 27.83
C ASN A 70 -8.95 0.55 28.24
N ARG A 71 -8.03 0.73 27.28
CA ARG A 71 -6.64 1.14 27.58
C ARG A 71 -6.36 2.55 27.09
N ASN A 72 -5.66 3.31 27.93
CA ASN A 72 -5.21 4.68 27.66
C ASN A 72 -3.68 4.79 27.69
N GLY A 73 -3.15 5.91 27.20
CA GLY A 73 -1.70 6.16 27.13
C GLY A 73 -0.98 5.49 25.94
N PRO A 74 0.35 5.69 25.81
CA PRO A 74 1.10 5.40 24.58
C PRO A 74 1.01 3.95 24.09
N ARG A 75 0.98 2.97 25.01
CA ARG A 75 0.88 1.53 24.68
C ARG A 75 -0.50 1.09 24.18
N SER A 76 -1.48 1.99 24.20
CA SER A 76 -2.87 1.74 23.75
C SER A 76 -3.09 2.04 22.27
N HIS A 77 -1.98 2.29 21.56
CA HIS A 77 -1.95 2.63 20.16
C HIS A 77 -1.19 1.57 19.38
N GLY A 78 -1.63 1.34 18.15
CA GLY A 78 -1.01 0.46 17.18
C GLY A 78 -0.98 1.13 15.82
N THR A 79 -0.28 0.49 14.89
CA THR A 79 -0.24 0.90 13.49
C THR A 79 -0.70 -0.28 12.65
N LEU A 80 -1.84 -0.10 11.97
CA LEU A 80 -2.33 -1.04 10.96
C LEU A 80 -1.77 -0.61 9.60
N ARG A 81 -0.75 -1.32 9.12
CA ARG A 81 -0.14 -1.07 7.81
C ARG A 81 -0.90 -1.84 6.73
N LEU A 82 -1.41 -1.12 5.75
CA LEU A 82 -2.10 -1.65 4.57
C LEU A 82 -1.25 -1.34 3.34
N LYS A 83 -0.86 -2.37 2.58
CA LYS A 83 -0.07 -2.24 1.34
C LYS A 83 -1.00 -2.24 0.14
N ASN A 84 -0.56 -1.67 -0.99
CA ASN A 84 -1.30 -1.69 -2.26
C ASN A 84 -2.73 -1.14 -2.12
N VAL A 85 -2.89 -0.05 -1.36
CA VAL A 85 -4.18 0.62 -1.16
C VAL A 85 -4.47 1.48 -2.38
N LEU A 86 -5.67 1.36 -2.96
CA LEU A 86 -6.07 2.19 -4.09
C LEU A 86 -6.60 3.54 -3.61
N HIS A 87 -6.23 4.62 -4.28
CA HIS A 87 -6.75 5.96 -4.02
C HIS A 87 -7.91 6.27 -4.96
N ALA A 88 -9.12 6.37 -4.40
CA ALA A 88 -10.36 6.62 -5.14
C ALA A 88 -11.17 7.77 -4.51
N PRO A 89 -10.95 9.03 -4.94
CA PRO A 89 -11.55 10.21 -4.29
C PRO A 89 -13.08 10.24 -4.24
N SER A 90 -13.77 9.57 -5.17
CA SER A 90 -15.23 9.55 -5.21
C SER A 90 -15.87 8.50 -4.31
N ILE A 91 -15.08 7.63 -3.66
CA ILE A 91 -15.63 6.65 -2.72
C ILE A 91 -16.20 7.34 -1.48
N ILE A 92 -17.25 6.77 -0.88
CA ILE A 92 -17.91 7.35 0.31
C ILE A 92 -17.05 7.21 1.58
N CYS A 93 -16.31 6.11 1.73
CA CYS A 93 -15.44 5.83 2.87
C CYS A 93 -14.26 4.94 2.47
N ASN A 94 -13.27 4.81 3.35
CA ASN A 94 -12.15 3.90 3.16
C ASN A 94 -12.57 2.45 3.45
N ILE A 95 -12.02 1.51 2.70
CA ILE A 95 -12.33 0.09 2.76
C ILE A 95 -11.05 -0.71 3.02
N ILE A 96 -11.13 -1.63 3.98
CA ILE A 96 -10.13 -2.66 4.22
C ILE A 96 -10.68 -3.95 3.59
N GLY A 97 -10.13 -4.37 2.45
CA GLY A 97 -10.45 -5.65 1.81
C GLY A 97 -9.56 -6.80 2.25
N SER A 98 -9.84 -7.99 1.69
CA SER A 98 -9.24 -9.27 2.07
C SER A 98 -7.70 -9.35 2.08
N PRO A 99 -6.91 -8.54 1.34
CA PRO A 99 -5.45 -8.60 1.46
C PRO A 99 -4.91 -8.31 2.87
N VAL A 100 -5.70 -7.71 3.78
CA VAL A 100 -5.32 -7.56 5.20
C VAL A 100 -5.05 -8.92 5.85
N LEU A 101 -5.68 -9.99 5.37
CA LEU A 101 -5.59 -11.32 5.95
C LEU A 101 -4.21 -11.98 5.74
N ASN A 102 -3.37 -11.42 4.86
CA ASN A 102 -2.01 -11.89 4.62
C ASN A 102 -1.07 -11.60 5.80
N ASP A 103 -1.28 -10.47 6.47
CA ASP A 103 -0.42 -9.97 7.55
C ASP A 103 -1.14 -9.97 8.92
N TYR A 104 -2.48 -10.09 8.93
CA TYR A 104 -3.29 -9.94 10.13
C TYR A 104 -4.44 -10.96 10.23
N HIS A 105 -4.74 -11.38 11.45
CA HIS A 105 -5.96 -12.09 11.79
C HIS A 105 -7.08 -11.11 12.16
N VAL A 106 -8.23 -11.20 11.47
CA VAL A 106 -9.40 -10.35 11.73
C VAL A 106 -10.46 -11.14 12.47
N PHE A 107 -10.75 -10.75 13.71
CA PHE A 107 -11.84 -11.31 14.49
C PHE A 107 -13.03 -10.37 14.43
N THR A 108 -14.20 -10.91 14.05
CA THR A 108 -15.46 -10.20 14.10
C THR A 108 -16.30 -10.76 15.23
N SER A 109 -16.86 -9.86 16.05
CA SER A 109 -17.77 -10.22 17.13
C SER A 109 -18.73 -9.05 17.34
N PHE A 110 -19.81 -9.24 18.09
CA PHE A 110 -20.69 -8.13 18.46
C PHE A 110 -20.80 -8.07 19.97
N SER A 111 -20.18 -7.06 20.57
CA SER A 111 -20.28 -6.75 21.99
C SER A 111 -20.58 -5.27 22.19
N GLU A 112 -20.97 -4.89 23.41
CA GLU A 112 -21.24 -3.49 23.75
C GLU A 112 -20.02 -2.58 23.59
N THR A 113 -18.82 -3.11 23.80
CA THR A 113 -17.56 -2.33 23.84
C THR A 113 -16.75 -2.41 22.55
N SER A 114 -17.00 -3.40 21.70
CA SER A 114 -16.33 -3.55 20.40
C SER A 114 -17.07 -4.49 19.47
N SER A 115 -16.84 -4.33 18.17
CA SER A 115 -17.30 -5.27 17.14
C SER A 115 -16.20 -6.22 16.64
N GLY A 116 -15.20 -6.49 17.49
CA GLY A 116 -14.06 -7.36 17.17
C GLY A 116 -12.71 -6.64 17.12
N SER A 117 -11.68 -7.33 16.62
CA SER A 117 -10.30 -6.85 16.64
C SER A 117 -9.42 -7.41 15.53
N ILE A 118 -8.32 -6.72 15.26
CA ILE A 118 -7.31 -7.10 14.28
C ILE A 118 -5.98 -7.36 15.00
N HIS A 119 -5.40 -8.52 14.76
CA HIS A 119 -4.17 -9.01 15.38
C HIS A 119 -3.11 -9.24 14.32
N ARG A 120 -1.87 -8.83 14.56
CA ARG A 120 -0.76 -9.13 13.66
C ARG A 120 -0.43 -10.61 13.72
N LEU A 121 -0.23 -11.25 12.57
CA LEU A 121 0.05 -12.69 12.52
C LEU A 121 1.42 -13.03 13.12
N SER A 122 2.42 -12.20 12.89
CA SER A 122 3.81 -12.49 13.29
C SER A 122 4.02 -12.65 14.80
N ASP A 123 3.25 -11.92 15.63
CA ASP A 123 3.44 -11.86 17.09
C ASP A 123 2.12 -11.98 17.88
N GLY A 124 0.99 -12.15 17.20
CA GLY A 124 -0.35 -12.21 17.81
C GLY A 124 -0.84 -10.89 18.42
N ARG A 125 -0.05 -9.81 18.34
CA ARG A 125 -0.34 -8.55 19.01
C ARG A 125 -1.58 -7.92 18.42
N ARG A 126 -2.52 -7.52 19.28
CA ARG A 126 -3.68 -6.72 18.87
C ARG A 126 -3.22 -5.32 18.44
N ILE A 127 -3.46 -4.97 17.18
CA ILE A 127 -3.08 -3.69 16.60
C ILE A 127 -4.26 -2.74 16.42
N ALA A 128 -5.49 -3.25 16.35
CA ALA A 128 -6.69 -2.44 16.20
C ALA A 128 -7.92 -3.14 16.80
N TYR A 129 -8.96 -2.36 17.10
CA TYR A 129 -10.29 -2.88 17.40
C TYR A 129 -11.37 -2.16 16.58
N PHE A 130 -12.50 -2.83 16.38
CA PHE A 130 -13.67 -2.26 15.72
C PHE A 130 -14.56 -1.54 16.73
N LYS A 131 -15.00 -0.33 16.39
CA LYS A 131 -16.00 0.43 17.15
C LYS A 131 -17.24 -0.46 17.41
N PRO A 132 -17.94 -0.29 18.55
CA PRO A 132 -19.23 -0.94 18.77
C PRO A 132 -20.20 -0.63 17.64
N ALA A 133 -21.09 -1.59 17.31
CA ALA A 133 -22.05 -1.46 16.22
C ALA A 133 -22.94 -0.21 16.33
N THR A 134 -23.27 0.22 17.57
CA THR A 134 -24.03 1.44 17.88
C THR A 134 -23.30 2.72 17.45
N GLN A 135 -21.98 2.70 17.34
CA GLN A 135 -21.13 3.85 16.98
C GLN A 135 -20.61 3.78 15.54
N ALA A 136 -20.89 2.71 14.81
CA ALA A 136 -20.24 2.37 13.54
C ALA A 136 -21.21 2.19 12.38
N ALA A 137 -22.46 2.66 12.52
CA ALA A 137 -23.53 2.40 11.55
C ALA A 137 -23.65 0.90 11.19
N ARG A 138 -23.40 0.02 12.19
CA ARG A 138 -23.38 -1.45 12.06
C ARG A 138 -22.28 -2.03 11.15
N PHE A 139 -21.27 -1.26 10.78
CA PHE A 139 -20.08 -1.74 10.08
C PHE A 139 -18.93 -2.11 11.03
N PHE A 140 -18.02 -2.98 10.58
CA PHE A 140 -16.75 -3.25 11.27
C PHE A 140 -15.78 -2.09 11.05
N GLN A 141 -16.07 -0.94 11.66
CA GLN A 141 -15.27 0.28 11.52
C GLN A 141 -14.11 0.29 12.51
N VAL A 142 -12.88 0.44 12.03
CA VAL A 142 -11.69 0.56 12.87
C VAL A 142 -11.75 1.83 13.74
N ARG A 143 -11.35 1.71 15.02
CA ARG A 143 -11.14 2.88 15.88
C ARG A 143 -9.76 3.48 15.62
N LEU A 144 -9.74 4.62 14.94
CA LEU A 144 -8.52 5.43 14.78
C LEU A 144 -8.07 6.06 16.11
N SER A 145 -6.77 6.26 16.22
CA SER A 145 -6.17 7.16 17.21
C SER A 145 -6.44 8.60 16.81
N GLY A 146 -6.83 9.44 17.78
CA GLY A 146 -6.86 10.89 17.60
C GLY A 146 -5.51 11.53 17.94
N PRO A 147 -5.40 12.86 17.81
CA PRO A 147 -4.21 13.60 18.21
C PRO A 147 -3.85 13.37 19.68
N PRO A 148 -2.55 13.38 20.04
CA PRO A 148 -1.39 13.65 19.18
C PRO A 148 -0.88 12.43 18.39
N VAL A 149 -1.41 11.23 18.64
CA VAL A 149 -0.87 9.99 18.02
C VAL A 149 -1.35 9.79 16.60
N GLY A 150 -2.63 10.09 16.32
CA GLY A 150 -3.20 10.05 14.98
C GLY A 150 -3.66 11.41 14.51
N PRO A 151 -4.03 11.54 13.22
CA PRO A 151 -4.38 12.82 12.63
C PRO A 151 -5.73 13.33 13.15
N LYS A 152 -5.97 14.63 12.97
CA LYS A 152 -7.33 15.18 12.97
C LYS A 152 -8.05 14.66 11.72
N VAL A 153 -9.28 14.22 11.87
CA VAL A 153 -10.08 13.58 10.82
C VAL A 153 -11.44 14.27 10.68
N GLY A 154 -12.06 14.12 9.51
CA GLY A 154 -13.37 14.69 9.22
C GLY A 154 -14.51 13.97 9.96
N PRO A 155 -15.76 14.40 9.74
CA PRO A 155 -16.93 13.67 10.23
C PRO A 155 -17.11 12.32 9.50
N PRO A 156 -17.80 11.34 10.12
CA PRO A 156 -18.17 10.11 9.44
C PRO A 156 -19.12 10.41 8.26
N PRO A 157 -19.00 9.69 7.12
CA PRO A 157 -19.74 10.00 5.90
C PRO A 157 -21.12 9.33 5.80
N PHE A 158 -21.56 8.60 6.82
CA PHE A 158 -22.79 7.79 6.76
C PHE A 158 -23.98 8.55 7.32
N ASP A 159 -25.07 8.54 6.56
CA ASP A 159 -26.40 8.94 6.99
C ASP A 159 -27.09 7.77 7.71
N PRO A 160 -27.54 7.93 8.96
CA PRO A 160 -28.25 6.89 9.70
C PRO A 160 -29.52 6.36 9.02
N SER A 161 -30.15 7.14 8.14
CA SER A 161 -31.37 6.77 7.41
C SER A 161 -31.10 5.95 6.14
N THR A 162 -29.85 5.94 5.66
CA THR A 162 -29.48 5.29 4.40
C THR A 162 -28.88 3.90 4.65
N LYS A 163 -29.29 2.93 3.83
CA LYS A 163 -28.66 1.61 3.80
C LYS A 163 -27.52 1.61 2.80
N TYR A 164 -26.33 1.23 3.24
CA TYR A 164 -25.14 1.18 2.39
C TYR A 164 -24.70 -0.27 2.13
N LEU A 165 -24.26 -0.54 0.91
CA LEU A 165 -23.55 -1.76 0.54
C LEU A 165 -22.12 -1.40 0.19
N LEU A 166 -21.17 -1.76 1.06
CA LEU A 166 -19.76 -1.40 0.92
C LEU A 166 -18.97 -2.60 0.38
N ARG A 167 -18.60 -2.52 -0.89
CA ARG A 167 -17.75 -3.50 -1.56
C ARG A 167 -16.80 -2.78 -2.50
N ALA A 168 -15.53 -3.14 -2.45
CA ALA A 168 -14.53 -2.75 -3.43
C ALA A 168 -14.01 -3.98 -4.16
N GLU A 169 -14.15 -3.96 -5.48
CA GLU A 169 -13.61 -5.00 -6.33
C GLU A 169 -12.70 -4.36 -7.37
N TRP A 170 -11.40 -4.64 -7.27
CA TRP A 170 -10.45 -4.34 -8.33
C TRP A 170 -10.46 -5.48 -9.35
N PRO A 171 -10.85 -5.24 -10.61
CA PRO A 171 -10.92 -6.30 -11.61
C PRO A 171 -9.55 -6.91 -11.91
N ASP A 172 -9.51 -8.20 -12.24
CA ASP A 172 -8.26 -8.88 -12.64
C ASP A 172 -7.62 -8.22 -13.86
N SER A 173 -8.41 -7.69 -14.79
CA SER A 173 -7.92 -6.97 -15.96
C SER A 173 -7.12 -5.72 -15.57
N GLU A 174 -7.55 -5.01 -14.53
CA GLU A 174 -6.87 -3.82 -14.03
C GLU A 174 -5.64 -4.17 -13.20
N ARG A 175 -5.71 -5.22 -12.36
CA ARG A 175 -4.56 -5.75 -11.63
C ARG A 175 -3.44 -6.20 -12.57
N LYS A 176 -3.76 -7.01 -13.58
CA LYS A 176 -2.77 -7.52 -14.54
C LYS A 176 -2.10 -6.40 -15.33
N LYS A 177 -2.84 -5.36 -15.73
CA LYS A 177 -2.24 -4.17 -16.37
C LYS A 177 -1.22 -3.52 -15.44
N HIS A 178 -1.57 -3.33 -14.18
CA HIS A 178 -0.68 -2.75 -13.18
C HIS A 178 0.56 -3.61 -12.94
N ASP A 179 0.38 -4.91 -12.72
CA ASP A 179 1.49 -5.84 -12.46
C ASP A 179 2.44 -5.90 -13.65
N ASN A 180 1.93 -5.95 -14.88
CA ASN A 180 2.74 -5.90 -16.09
C ASN A 180 3.51 -4.58 -16.20
N VAL A 181 2.87 -3.44 -15.93
CA VAL A 181 3.57 -2.14 -15.94
C VAL A 181 4.64 -2.09 -14.85
N GLN A 182 4.35 -2.61 -13.66
CA GLN A 182 5.31 -2.64 -12.56
C GLN A 182 6.51 -3.55 -12.86
N LEU A 183 6.28 -4.69 -13.49
CA LEU A 183 7.33 -5.60 -13.97
C LEU A 183 8.17 -4.92 -15.06
N LEU A 184 7.54 -4.28 -16.05
CA LEU A 184 8.28 -3.54 -17.09
C LEU A 184 9.11 -2.38 -16.50
N LEU A 185 8.59 -1.67 -15.50
CA LEU A 185 9.33 -0.63 -14.79
C LEU A 185 10.48 -1.21 -13.98
N GLN A 186 10.29 -2.37 -13.34
CA GLN A 186 11.37 -3.07 -12.62
C GLN A 186 12.43 -3.60 -13.59
N ASP A 187 12.05 -4.21 -14.71
CA ASP A 187 13.00 -4.67 -15.73
C ASP A 187 13.78 -3.51 -16.33
N LYS A 188 13.12 -2.36 -16.54
CA LYS A 188 13.78 -1.14 -16.99
C LYS A 188 14.71 -0.55 -15.92
N ASP A 189 14.29 -0.49 -14.66
CA ASP A 189 15.16 0.00 -13.57
C ASP A 189 16.33 -0.95 -13.31
N ILE A 190 16.12 -2.26 -13.49
CA ILE A 190 17.21 -3.22 -13.55
C ILE A 190 18.09 -2.85 -14.73
N ALA A 191 17.61 -2.86 -15.98
CA ALA A 191 18.43 -2.59 -17.16
C ALA A 191 19.21 -1.25 -17.08
N ASP A 192 18.50 -0.15 -16.84
CA ASP A 192 19.02 1.21 -16.91
C ASP A 192 19.68 1.67 -15.61
N GLY A 193 19.35 1.07 -14.45
CA GLY A 193 19.86 1.47 -13.15
C GLY A 193 21.34 1.15 -12.95
N PRO A 194 22.04 1.87 -12.06
CA PRO A 194 23.48 1.70 -11.82
C PRO A 194 23.81 0.29 -11.32
N LEU A 195 25.06 -0.13 -11.52
CA LEU A 195 25.53 -1.42 -10.99
C LEU A 195 25.39 -1.46 -9.47
N LYS A 196 24.79 -2.54 -8.96
CA LYS A 196 24.70 -2.84 -7.53
C LYS A 196 26.09 -3.14 -6.97
N ALA A 197 26.26 -3.01 -5.65
CA ALA A 197 27.55 -3.26 -5.00
C ALA A 197 28.13 -4.66 -5.29
N THR A 198 27.26 -5.67 -5.39
CA THR A 198 27.64 -7.05 -5.76
C THR A 198 28.10 -7.16 -7.21
N GLU A 199 27.40 -6.49 -8.13
CA GLU A 199 27.75 -6.45 -9.55
C GLU A 199 29.10 -5.73 -9.75
N ASN A 200 29.31 -4.60 -9.06
CA ASN A 200 30.60 -3.91 -9.04
C ASN A 200 31.73 -4.76 -8.46
N ALA A 201 31.47 -5.53 -7.41
CA ALA A 201 32.47 -6.44 -6.84
C ALA A 201 32.84 -7.56 -7.82
N TRP A 202 31.87 -8.10 -8.55
CA TRP A 202 32.12 -9.09 -9.60
C TRP A 202 32.93 -8.50 -10.76
N VAL A 203 32.55 -7.32 -11.27
CA VAL A 203 33.32 -6.62 -12.32
C VAL A 203 34.76 -6.37 -11.86
N LYS A 204 34.94 -5.91 -10.62
CA LYS A 204 36.27 -5.70 -10.04
C LYS A 204 37.08 -6.98 -9.92
N LYS A 205 36.44 -8.10 -9.56
CA LYS A 205 37.11 -9.41 -9.44
C LYS A 205 37.55 -9.97 -10.79
N HIS A 206 36.72 -9.85 -11.83
CA HIS A 206 36.97 -10.49 -13.13
C HIS A 206 37.70 -9.57 -14.15
N TYR A 207 37.52 -8.25 -14.04
CA TYR A 207 38.03 -7.27 -15.01
C TYR A 207 38.82 -6.12 -14.37
N GLY A 208 38.79 -5.99 -13.04
CA GLY A 208 39.50 -4.96 -12.28
C GLY A 208 38.70 -3.67 -12.07
N ASP A 209 38.10 -3.13 -13.13
CA ASP A 209 37.27 -1.93 -13.07
C ASP A 209 36.27 -1.87 -14.24
N GLU A 210 35.28 -0.96 -14.15
CA GLU A 210 34.23 -0.79 -15.17
C GLU A 210 34.82 -0.41 -16.54
N PHE A 211 35.87 0.43 -16.55
CA PHE A 211 36.50 0.88 -17.79
C PHE A 211 37.09 -0.30 -18.57
N LYS A 212 37.86 -1.16 -17.90
CA LYS A 212 38.45 -2.37 -18.51
C LYS A 212 37.39 -3.36 -18.95
N PHE A 213 36.33 -3.52 -18.15
CA PHE A 213 35.20 -4.37 -18.53
C PHE A 213 34.54 -3.89 -19.82
N LEU A 214 34.19 -2.60 -19.91
CA LEU A 214 33.56 -2.04 -21.10
C LEU A 214 34.49 -2.13 -22.30
N GLN A 215 35.78 -1.78 -22.12
CA GLN A 215 36.78 -1.88 -23.18
C GLN A 215 36.92 -3.32 -23.71
N ALA A 216 36.92 -4.33 -22.83
CA ALA A 216 37.00 -5.74 -23.22
C ALA A 216 35.79 -6.21 -24.06
N HIS A 217 34.64 -5.54 -23.94
CA HIS A 217 33.43 -5.82 -24.71
C HIS A 217 33.21 -4.85 -25.88
N GLY A 218 34.21 -4.01 -26.21
CA GLY A 218 34.11 -3.04 -27.30
C GLY A 218 33.21 -1.83 -27.00
N LEU A 219 32.89 -1.60 -25.72
CA LEU A 219 32.00 -0.55 -25.24
C LEU A 219 32.78 0.64 -24.67
N SER A 220 32.21 1.84 -24.77
CA SER A 220 32.81 3.08 -24.28
C SER A 220 32.23 3.54 -22.94
N ILE A 221 33.09 3.84 -21.97
CA ILE A 221 32.66 4.48 -20.71
C ILE A 221 32.11 5.90 -20.91
N LEU A 222 32.36 6.54 -22.05
CA LEU A 222 31.94 7.91 -22.32
C LEU A 222 30.54 8.01 -22.94
N LYS A 223 29.94 6.88 -23.32
CA LYS A 223 28.59 6.83 -23.90
C LYS A 223 27.66 6.13 -22.94
N GLU A 224 26.60 6.80 -22.51
CA GLU A 224 25.66 6.20 -21.56
C GLU A 224 24.94 4.99 -22.15
N GLU A 225 24.70 4.98 -23.47
CA GLU A 225 24.15 3.83 -24.20
C GLU A 225 25.05 2.59 -24.06
N ASP A 226 26.35 2.73 -24.36
CA ASP A 226 27.34 1.67 -24.19
C ASP A 226 27.49 1.24 -22.72
N ARG A 227 27.36 2.17 -21.76
CA ARG A 227 27.35 1.83 -20.33
C ARG A 227 26.11 1.04 -19.96
N ALA A 228 24.93 1.39 -20.47
CA ALA A 228 23.69 0.65 -20.25
C ALA A 228 23.78 -0.78 -20.81
N GLU A 229 24.31 -0.91 -22.03
CA GLU A 229 24.60 -2.21 -22.63
C GLU A 229 25.58 -3.02 -21.76
N GLY A 230 26.64 -2.38 -21.29
CA GLY A 230 27.60 -2.99 -20.36
C GLY A 230 26.96 -3.53 -19.09
N ARG A 231 25.99 -2.81 -18.51
CA ARG A 231 25.25 -3.28 -17.31
C ARG A 231 24.43 -4.53 -17.60
N ILE A 232 23.82 -4.63 -18.78
CA ILE A 232 23.08 -5.84 -19.21
C ILE A 232 24.05 -7.03 -19.35
N ILE A 233 25.23 -6.82 -19.93
CA ILE A 233 26.24 -7.86 -20.09
C ILE A 233 26.74 -8.35 -18.73
N VAL A 234 27.10 -7.46 -17.80
CA VAL A 234 27.54 -7.84 -16.44
C VAL A 234 26.52 -8.75 -15.77
N ARG A 235 25.25 -8.35 -15.75
CA ARG A 235 24.18 -9.12 -15.11
C ARG A 235 23.98 -10.48 -15.77
N THR A 236 24.07 -10.54 -17.10
CA THR A 236 24.00 -11.80 -17.85
C THR A 236 25.14 -12.74 -17.47
N MET A 237 26.37 -12.23 -17.33
CA MET A 237 27.53 -13.04 -16.96
C MET A 237 27.44 -13.55 -15.52
N ILE A 238 27.02 -12.70 -14.57
CA ILE A 238 26.83 -13.10 -13.16
C ILE A 238 25.77 -14.21 -13.04
N SER A 239 24.66 -14.12 -13.77
CA SER A 239 23.63 -15.16 -13.76
C SER A 239 24.19 -16.52 -14.22
N ARG A 240 25.01 -16.54 -15.27
CA ARG A 240 25.65 -17.77 -15.77
C ARG A 240 26.65 -18.37 -14.78
N ASP A 241 27.52 -17.54 -14.20
CA ASP A 241 28.47 -18.00 -13.16
C ASP A 241 27.76 -18.65 -11.97
N ASN A 242 26.62 -18.08 -11.54
CA ASN A 242 25.85 -18.61 -10.41
C ASN A 242 25.16 -19.95 -10.73
N GLU A 243 24.67 -20.14 -11.95
CA GLU A 243 24.08 -21.41 -12.42
C GLU A 243 25.13 -22.53 -12.47
N GLU A 244 26.33 -22.25 -12.97
CA GLU A 244 27.44 -23.22 -13.01
C GLU A 244 27.93 -23.60 -11.61
N THR A 245 27.97 -22.65 -10.67
CA THR A 245 28.39 -22.92 -9.28
C THR A 245 27.35 -23.73 -8.50
N SER A 246 26.08 -23.70 -8.92
CA SER A 246 24.97 -24.43 -8.28
C SER A 246 24.78 -25.86 -8.80
N ALA A 247 25.48 -26.22 -9.88
CA ALA A 247 25.41 -27.52 -10.53
C ALA A 247 26.56 -28.48 -10.11
N ILE A 248 27.37 -28.07 -9.14
CA ILE A 248 28.52 -28.82 -8.57
C ILE A 248 28.20 -29.17 -7.10
#